data_AF-A0AAP9IZ81-F1
#
_entry.id   AF-A0AAP9IZ81-F1
#
_cell.length_a   1.000
_cell.length_b   1.000
_cell.length_c   1.000
_cell.angle_alpha   90.00
_cell.angle_beta   90.00
_cell.angle_gamma   90.00
#
_symmetry.space_group_name_H-M   'P 1'
#
loop_
_entity.id
_entity.type
_entity.pdbx_description
1 polymer ?
#
loop_
_entity_poly.entity_id
_entity_poly.type
_entity_poly.pdbx_seq_one_letter_code
_entity_poly.pdbx_strand_id
1 'polypeptide(L)'
;MSKEKQIWDIVSYILGNYGEEVDGISIHESEKAENGELHRKIYTHHGYCFELTCYTEYNPEDMNIVEDGCVYYFCEPWDEFNEAGIEKAIEILKGVV
;
A
#
# COMPACT_ATOMS: atom_id res chain seq x y z
N MET A 1 -6.84 -12.72 5.15
CA MET A 1 -5.91 -11.90 4.37
C MET A 1 -6.68 -11.24 3.26
N SER A 2 -7.03 -9.97 3.48
CA SER A 2 -7.52 -9.07 2.46
C SER A 2 -6.46 -8.83 1.38
N LYS A 3 -6.88 -8.28 0.25
CA LYS A 3 -5.94 -7.92 -0.82
C LYS A 3 -5.10 -6.71 -0.42
N GLU A 4 -5.69 -5.80 0.37
CA GLU A 4 -5.08 -4.62 0.96
C GLU A 4 -3.93 -5.02 1.88
N LYS A 5 -4.16 -6.01 2.75
CA LYS A 5 -3.08 -6.61 3.54
C LYS A 5 -2.04 -7.30 2.67
N GLN A 6 -2.45 -8.03 1.63
CA GLN A 6 -1.51 -8.70 0.74
C GLN A 6 -0.55 -7.72 0.06
N ILE A 7 -1.05 -6.61 -0.49
CA ILE A 7 -0.19 -5.59 -1.09
C ILE A 7 0.66 -4.91 -0.02
N TRP A 8 0.14 -4.69 1.18
CA TRP A 8 0.90 -4.16 2.30
C TRP A 8 2.10 -5.04 2.64
N ASP A 9 1.90 -6.36 2.72
CA ASP A 9 2.94 -7.33 3.03
C ASP A 9 4.01 -7.35 1.91
N ILE A 10 3.60 -7.30 0.64
CA ILE A 10 4.54 -7.24 -0.50
C ILE A 10 5.35 -5.95 -0.46
N VAL A 11 4.71 -4.79 -0.29
CA VAL A 11 5.38 -3.49 -0.21
C VAL A 11 6.33 -3.45 0.99
N SER A 12 5.92 -3.99 2.14
CA SER A 12 6.78 -4.10 3.34
C SER A 12 8.00 -4.97 3.06
N TYR A 13 7.82 -6.10 2.37
CA TYR A 13 8.91 -6.97 1.98
C TYR A 13 9.89 -6.26 1.05
N ILE A 14 9.39 -5.54 0.05
CA ILE A 14 10.22 -4.76 -0.87
C ILE A 14 11.04 -3.72 -0.10
N LEU A 15 10.38 -2.92 0.75
CA LEU A 15 11.05 -1.90 1.56
C LEU A 15 12.13 -2.49 2.46
N GLY A 16 11.83 -3.63 3.11
CA GLY A 16 12.75 -4.28 4.04
C GLY A 16 13.96 -4.97 3.38
N ASN A 17 13.84 -5.42 2.13
CA ASN A 17 14.89 -6.16 1.43
C ASN A 17 15.66 -5.33 0.39
N TYR A 18 14.98 -4.41 -0.30
CA TYR A 18 15.52 -3.66 -1.43
C TYR A 18 15.59 -2.14 -1.17
N GLY A 19 14.89 -1.63 -0.16
CA GLY A 19 14.81 -0.20 0.15
C GLY A 19 13.69 0.52 -0.59
N GLU A 20 13.82 1.83 -0.74
CA GLU A 20 12.77 2.69 -1.31
C GLU A 20 12.61 2.56 -2.83
N GLU A 21 13.63 2.10 -3.56
CA GLU A 21 13.58 1.99 -5.03
C GLU A 21 14.14 0.65 -5.52
N VAL A 22 13.36 -0.08 -6.32
CA VAL A 22 13.78 -1.35 -6.96
C VAL A 22 12.98 -1.61 -8.23
N ASP A 23 13.65 -2.07 -9.30
CA ASP A 23 13.04 -2.49 -10.56
C ASP A 23 11.99 -1.52 -11.15
N GLY A 24 12.26 -0.21 -11.01
CA GLY A 24 11.40 0.85 -11.52
C GLY A 24 10.13 1.09 -10.70
N ILE A 25 10.08 0.56 -9.47
CA ILE A 25 9.13 0.88 -8.41
C ILE A 25 9.83 1.75 -7.37
N SER A 26 9.20 2.87 -6.99
CA SER A 26 9.63 3.72 -5.88
C SER A 26 8.52 3.76 -4.83
N ILE A 27 8.89 3.59 -3.56
CA ILE A 27 7.98 3.55 -2.42
C ILE A 27 8.40 4.65 -1.44
N HIS A 28 7.48 5.56 -1.17
CA HIS A 28 7.68 6.64 -0.21
C HIS A 28 6.80 6.40 1.01
N GLU A 29 7.42 6.09 2.14
CA GLU A 29 6.74 5.91 3.42
C GLU A 29 6.72 7.23 4.21
N SER A 30 5.58 7.56 4.80
CA SER A 30 5.44 8.65 5.74
C SER A 30 4.57 8.23 6.92
N GLU A 31 5.03 8.55 8.12
CA GLU A 31 4.25 8.38 9.34
C GLU A 31 3.50 9.67 9.64
N LYS A 32 2.18 9.58 9.83
CA LYS A 32 1.40 10.71 10.31
C LYS A 32 1.45 10.71 11.84
N ALA A 33 2.23 11.66 12.37
CA ALA A 33 2.60 11.75 13.78
C ALA A 33 1.43 11.78 14.78
N GLU A 34 0.21 12.09 14.35
CA GLU A 34 -0.93 12.26 15.25
C GLU A 34 -1.62 10.94 15.63
N ASN A 35 -1.54 9.88 14.81
CA ASN A 35 -2.39 8.68 14.97
C ASN A 35 -1.64 7.34 14.74
N GLY A 36 -0.31 7.36 14.60
CA GLY A 36 0.46 6.15 14.25
C GLY A 36 0.07 5.54 12.90
N GLU A 37 -0.48 6.36 12.00
CA GLU A 37 -0.85 5.95 10.64
C GLU A 37 0.40 5.90 9.77
N LEU A 38 0.63 4.77 9.12
CA LEU A 38 1.66 4.62 8.12
C LEU A 38 1.06 4.75 6.73
N HIS A 39 1.54 5.73 5.99
CA HIS A 39 1.14 6.01 4.62
C HIS A 39 2.27 5.63 3.69
N ARG A 40 1.96 4.91 2.61
CA ARG A 40 2.94 4.53 1.58
C ARG A 40 2.43 4.91 0.22
N LYS A 41 3.23 5.66 -0.53
CA LYS A 41 2.93 6.03 -1.91
C LYS A 41 3.84 5.26 -2.84
N ILE A 42 3.22 4.55 -3.78
CA ILE A 42 3.90 3.70 -4.74
C ILE A 42 3.90 4.41 -6.09
N TYR A 43 5.07 4.49 -6.69
CA TYR A 43 5.33 5.08 -8.00
C TYR A 43 5.97 4.02 -8.88
N THR A 44 5.71 4.12 -10.17
CA THR A 44 6.47 3.42 -11.20
C THR A 44 7.28 4.43 -12.01
N HIS A 45 8.09 3.97 -12.97
CA HIS A 45 8.70 4.86 -13.97
C HIS A 45 7.70 5.71 -14.77
N HIS A 46 6.42 5.33 -14.81
CA HIS A 46 5.35 6.12 -15.42
C HIS A 46 4.77 7.20 -14.49
N GLY A 47 5.21 7.28 -13.23
CA GLY A 47 4.73 8.23 -12.24
C GLY A 47 3.95 7.57 -11.10
N TYR A 48 3.11 8.36 -10.43
CA TYR A 48 2.35 7.93 -9.28
C TYR A 48 1.36 6.81 -9.63
N CYS A 49 1.30 5.76 -8.81
CA CYS A 49 0.54 4.55 -9.13
C CYS A 49 -0.58 4.26 -8.14
N PHE A 50 -0.28 4.16 -6.84
CA PHE A 50 -1.28 3.96 -5.77
C PHE A 50 -0.74 4.34 -4.40
N GLU A 51 -1.64 4.50 -3.44
CA GLU A 51 -1.27 4.65 -2.02
C GLU A 51 -1.92 3.60 -1.13
N LEU A 52 -1.22 3.36 -0.03
CA LEU A 52 -1.61 2.47 1.03
C LEU A 52 -1.61 3.21 2.35
N THR A 53 -2.60 2.93 3.17
CA THR A 53 -2.65 3.39 4.55
C THR A 53 -2.83 2.20 5.48
N CYS A 54 -2.01 2.16 6.52
CA CYS A 54 -2.17 1.26 7.66
C CYS A 54 -2.42 2.12 8.90
N TYR A 55 -3.51 1.85 9.60
CA TYR A 55 -3.85 2.57 10.82
C TYR A 55 -4.30 1.61 11.93
N THR A 56 -3.85 1.90 13.14
CA THR A 56 -4.13 1.10 14.35
C THR A 56 -5.22 1.72 15.21
N GLU A 57 -5.45 3.03 15.08
CA GLU A 57 -6.56 3.74 15.68
C GLU A 57 -7.77 3.72 14.73
N TYR A 58 -8.57 2.67 14.81
CA TYR A 58 -9.75 2.45 13.96
C TYR A 58 -11.06 2.60 14.72
N ASN A 59 -12.15 2.91 14.02
CA ASN A 59 -13.46 3.02 14.63
C ASN A 59 -14.04 1.63 14.93
N PRO A 60 -14.95 1.49 15.90
CA PRO A 60 -15.64 0.22 16.14
C PRO A 60 -16.35 -0.37 14.90
N GLU A 61 -16.72 0.48 13.95
CA GLU A 61 -17.34 0.08 12.68
C GLU A 61 -16.36 -0.68 11.76
N ASP A 62 -15.06 -0.41 11.90
CA ASP A 62 -13.99 -1.06 11.14
C ASP A 62 -13.58 -2.42 11.73
N MET A 63 -14.12 -2.82 12.91
CA MET A 63 -13.69 -4.05 13.60
C MET A 63 -13.76 -5.32 12.72
N ASN A 64 -14.65 -5.35 11.72
CA ASN A 64 -14.82 -6.49 10.84
C ASN A 64 -13.73 -6.62 9.76
N ILE A 65 -12.93 -5.57 9.56
CA ILE A 65 -11.87 -5.50 8.53
C ILE A 65 -10.46 -5.38 9.14
N VAL A 66 -10.35 -5.46 10.46
CA VAL A 66 -9.06 -5.45 11.17
C VAL A 66 -8.31 -6.74 10.92
N GLU A 67 -7.05 -6.61 10.50
CA GLU A 67 -6.12 -7.72 10.33
C GLU A 67 -4.80 -7.38 11.03
N ASP A 68 -4.29 -8.29 11.86
CA ASP A 68 -3.07 -8.10 12.66
C ASP A 68 -3.06 -6.82 13.53
N GLY A 69 -4.25 -6.39 13.99
CA GLY A 69 -4.41 -5.18 14.81
C GLY A 69 -4.42 -3.87 14.02
N CYS A 70 -4.42 -3.96 12.69
CA CYS A 70 -4.40 -2.81 11.79
C CYS A 70 -5.57 -2.89 10.81
N VAL A 71 -5.98 -1.74 10.29
CA VAL A 71 -6.82 -1.67 9.09
C VAL A 71 -5.94 -1.22 7.92
N TYR A 72 -6.04 -1.94 6.80
CA TYR A 72 -5.31 -1.66 5.57
C TYR A 72 -6.25 -1.07 4.53
N TYR A 73 -5.89 0.09 3.98
CA TYR A 73 -6.66 0.79 2.97
C TYR A 73 -5.84 0.98 1.71
N PHE A 74 -6.45 0.73 0.56
CA PHE A 74 -5.89 0.96 -0.77
C PHE A 74 -6.63 2.10 -1.44
N CYS A 75 -5.88 3.06 -1.99
CA CYS A 75 -6.45 4.17 -2.77
C CYS A 75 -5.74 4.31 -4.11
N GLU A 76 -6.55 4.45 -5.17
CA GLU A 76 -6.08 4.70 -6.53
C GLU A 76 -6.01 6.21 -6.81
N PRO A 77 -4.89 6.70 -7.34
CA PRO A 77 -4.69 8.07 -7.71
C PRO A 77 -4.56 8.22 -9.23
N TRP A 78 -5.67 8.27 -9.95
CA TRP A 78 -5.86 9.08 -11.16
C TRP A 78 -7.15 8.69 -11.87
N ASP A 79 -7.81 9.68 -12.48
CA ASP A 79 -8.96 9.51 -13.36
C ASP A 79 -8.66 8.65 -14.61
N GLU A 80 -7.39 8.41 -14.96
CA GLU A 80 -6.98 7.54 -16.08
C GLU A 80 -6.55 6.12 -15.64
N PHE A 81 -6.43 5.87 -14.34
CA PHE A 81 -6.21 4.53 -13.77
C PHE A 81 -7.55 3.85 -13.41
N ASN A 82 -8.65 4.28 -14.02
CA ASN A 82 -10.01 3.76 -13.83
C ASN A 82 -10.19 2.26 -14.20
N GLU A 83 -9.14 1.58 -14.67
CA GLU A 83 -9.15 0.15 -15.01
C GLU A 83 -8.19 -0.71 -14.17
N ALA A 84 -7.47 -0.14 -13.20
CA ALA A 84 -6.32 -0.82 -12.61
C ALA A 84 -6.39 -0.93 -11.08
N GLY A 85 -7.46 -1.56 -10.61
CA GLY A 85 -7.67 -1.87 -9.20
C GLY A 85 -6.62 -2.79 -8.58
N ILE A 86 -6.83 -3.10 -7.31
CA ILE A 86 -5.90 -3.82 -6.42
C ILE A 86 -5.26 -5.10 -7.01
N GLU A 87 -5.93 -5.81 -7.91
CA GLU A 87 -5.35 -6.96 -8.63
C GLU A 87 -4.14 -6.59 -9.48
N LYS A 88 -4.24 -5.50 -10.25
CA LYS A 88 -3.15 -5.02 -11.10
C LYS A 88 -1.99 -4.46 -10.28
N ALA A 89 -2.29 -3.84 -9.14
CA ALA A 89 -1.27 -3.46 -8.17
C ALA A 89 -0.48 -4.69 -7.68
N ILE A 90 -1.18 -5.79 -7.34
CA ILE A 90 -0.54 -7.05 -6.95
C ILE A 90 0.33 -7.60 -8.10
N GLU A 91 -0.14 -7.57 -9.34
CA GLU A 91 0.62 -8.06 -10.50
C GLU A 91 1.90 -7.26 -10.73
N ILE A 92 1.83 -5.93 -10.67
CA ILE A 92 2.99 -5.03 -10.79
C ILE A 92 4.02 -5.37 -9.72
N LEU A 93 3.59 -5.48 -8.46
CA LEU A 93 4.49 -5.72 -7.34
C LEU A 93 5.09 -7.13 -7.37
N LYS A 94 4.33 -8.16 -7.75
CA LYS A 94 4.83 -9.55 -7.88
C LYS A 94 5.94 -9.71 -8.91
N GLY A 95 6.05 -8.81 -9.88
CA GLY A 95 7.17 -8.80 -10.83
C GLY A 95 8.52 -8.46 -10.18
N VAL A 96 8.51 -7.91 -8.96
CA VAL A 96 9.69 -7.45 -8.20
C VAL A 96 10.14 -8.47 -7.14
N VAL A 97 9.21 -9.29 -6.63
CA VAL A 97 9.43 -10.17 -5.46
C VAL A 97 10.02 -11.53 -5.84
#